data_AF-A0A2K3UYA7-F1
#
_entry.id   AF-A0A2K3UYA7-F1
#
_cell.length_a   1.000
_cell.length_b   1.000
_cell.length_c   1.000
_cell.angle_alpha   90.00
_cell.angle_beta   90.00
_cell.angle_gamma   90.00
#
_symmetry.space_group_name_H-M   'P 1'
#
loop_
_entity.id
_entity.type
_entity.pdbx_description
1 polymer ?
#
loop_
_entity_poly.entity_id
_entity_poly.type
_entity_poly.pdbx_seq_one_letter_code
_entity_poly.pdbx_strand_id
1 'polypeptide(L)'
;MPHLRSTTALSRTLTLSLALTFGGGAHAFDTGHHADLTREVMAEAGMNDTAIRAAQVENWLVDYYSTDAFNIPASIRREAAKLHADNLFSRAAVTNYWNRYAANAKAAFQEAARNNNPRQVVALLGMSLHTVQDFYTHANWPETQAPPAGADYATVTWFDATSAQREGVKTGKASTSPDTSQTPHGGYTSGMNHDSYVRPNWDRAYVFAYAGGRQWVNQARLWVAEINPAVWESAKGLSLEGKYLSRLNSDYTAMYRISEWVKDGPEDGHWKGNRSGVRKDFLAYAATWVAFTLDSVFVEDFKNRRWHQLLSGGLRGALDLNVNAPPPSPAPSVARVGLNKRAVFLRTVAVRDLNGADKRLGLGSDADMFARIKVQNQEFIEAMQLDRESIRPAWTTIRFIDADIPTVIVHYELWDEDLPYSGDEHLDVHPDGRFKDLDFFYNMNTHQMGGIGIEGVFDSAARPFTTQGTADDRARLQFFVTTKTLARTVVRPFQPPVGPLPPITPVEPPVVR
;
A
#
# COMPACT_ATOMS: atom_id res chain seq x y z
N MET A 1 50.41 2.74 45.82
CA MET A 1 50.82 1.60 44.99
C MET A 1 49.72 0.53 45.01
N PRO A 2 49.47 -0.15 43.89
CA PRO A 2 48.15 -0.66 43.50
C PRO A 2 48.02 -2.17 43.65
N HIS A 3 46.79 -2.70 43.67
CA HIS A 3 46.51 -3.99 43.04
C HIS A 3 45.17 -3.95 42.31
N LEU A 4 45.28 -4.11 40.99
CA LEU A 4 44.22 -4.23 40.02
C LEU A 4 43.28 -5.41 40.35
N ARG A 5 41.97 -5.20 40.22
CA ARG A 5 41.02 -6.28 39.95
C ARG A 5 40.59 -6.17 38.49
N SER A 6 41.06 -7.15 37.73
CA SER A 6 40.70 -7.43 36.34
C SER A 6 39.20 -7.70 36.23
N THR A 7 38.49 -6.88 35.45
CA THR A 7 37.16 -7.20 34.93
C THR A 7 37.34 -7.80 33.55
N THR A 8 37.30 -9.14 33.45
CA THR A 8 37.18 -9.83 32.17
C THR A 8 35.77 -9.62 31.63
N ALA A 9 35.62 -8.69 30.70
CA ALA A 9 34.44 -8.61 29.85
C ALA A 9 34.44 -9.84 28.93
N LEU A 10 33.47 -10.74 29.12
CA LEU A 10 33.16 -11.76 28.13
C LEU A 10 32.59 -11.07 26.89
N SER A 11 33.43 -10.86 25.88
CA SER A 11 33.00 -10.56 24.53
C SER A 11 32.22 -11.75 23.99
N ARG A 12 30.88 -11.65 23.95
CA ARG A 12 30.04 -12.59 23.20
C ARG A 12 30.22 -12.29 21.71
N THR A 13 31.21 -12.92 21.09
CA THR A 13 31.29 -12.99 19.63
C THR A 13 30.21 -13.95 19.17
N LEU A 14 29.05 -13.41 18.78
CA LEU A 14 27.98 -14.18 18.16
C LEU A 14 28.37 -14.40 16.68
N THR A 15 28.98 -15.55 16.38
CA THR A 15 29.26 -15.93 14.99
C THR A 15 27.93 -16.30 14.32
N LEU A 16 27.34 -15.35 13.59
CA LEU A 16 26.09 -15.55 12.86
C LEU A 16 26.38 -16.30 11.55
N SER A 17 26.44 -17.63 11.62
CA SER A 17 26.49 -18.49 10.42
C SER A 17 25.09 -18.58 9.82
N LEU A 18 24.67 -17.55 9.07
CA LEU A 18 23.41 -17.54 8.34
C LEU A 18 23.58 -18.30 7.02
N ALA A 19 23.31 -19.61 7.06
CA ALA A 19 23.21 -20.43 5.85
C ALA A 19 21.91 -20.06 5.12
N LEU A 20 21.98 -19.06 4.24
CA LEU A 20 20.87 -18.56 3.43
C LEU A 20 20.63 -19.47 2.21
N THR A 21 19.96 -20.60 2.40
CA THR A 21 19.38 -21.35 1.27
C THR A 21 18.01 -20.76 0.93
N PHE A 22 17.98 -19.86 -0.07
CA PHE A 22 16.73 -19.35 -0.64
C PHE A 22 16.18 -20.38 -1.65
N GLY A 23 15.19 -21.16 -1.23
CA GLY A 23 14.35 -21.97 -2.11
C GLY A 23 13.19 -21.12 -2.62
N GLY A 24 13.00 -21.11 -3.94
CA GLY A 24 12.20 -20.11 -4.66
C GLY A 24 10.73 -19.98 -4.26
N GLY A 25 10.24 -18.75 -4.39
CA GLY A 25 8.81 -18.45 -4.45
C GLY A 25 8.40 -17.15 -3.75
N ALA A 26 9.15 -16.05 -3.86
CA ALA A 26 8.61 -14.75 -3.46
C ALA A 26 7.65 -14.22 -4.55
N HIS A 27 6.40 -14.01 -4.14
CA HIS A 27 5.35 -13.38 -4.92
C HIS A 27 5.53 -11.87 -4.96
N ALA A 28 5.39 -11.29 -6.15
CA ALA A 28 5.45 -9.86 -6.33
C ALA A 28 4.35 -9.16 -5.53
N PHE A 29 4.74 -8.18 -4.70
CA PHE A 29 3.80 -7.26 -4.08
C PHE A 29 4.32 -5.86 -4.29
N ASP A 30 3.65 -5.05 -5.13
CA ASP A 30 4.05 -3.65 -5.28
C ASP A 30 3.56 -2.82 -4.07
N THR A 31 4.29 -2.93 -2.95
CA THR A 31 3.95 -2.37 -1.63
C THR A 31 3.65 -0.87 -1.68
N GLY A 32 4.37 -0.13 -2.54
CA GLY A 32 4.26 1.32 -2.55
C GLY A 32 2.87 1.83 -2.97
N HIS A 33 2.16 1.13 -3.85
CA HIS A 33 0.80 1.52 -4.24
C HIS A 33 -0.20 1.29 -3.11
N HIS A 34 -0.04 0.19 -2.37
CA HIS A 34 -0.84 -0.08 -1.18
C HIS A 34 -0.57 0.94 -0.09
N ALA A 35 0.71 1.35 0.07
CA ALA A 35 1.08 2.41 0.99
C ALA A 35 0.41 3.74 0.63
N ASP A 36 0.44 4.16 -0.64
CA ASP A 36 -0.20 5.39 -1.12
C ASP A 36 -1.71 5.37 -0.84
N LEU A 37 -2.39 4.28 -1.23
CA LEU A 37 -3.82 4.13 -1.05
C LEU A 37 -4.21 4.09 0.43
N THR A 38 -3.44 3.38 1.25
CA THR A 38 -3.67 3.30 2.71
C THR A 38 -3.60 4.68 3.34
N ARG A 39 -2.57 5.48 3.00
CA ARG A 39 -2.47 6.88 3.43
C ARG A 39 -3.68 7.68 3.00
N GLU A 40 -4.05 7.59 1.73
CA GLU A 40 -5.11 8.41 1.16
C GLU A 40 -6.47 8.13 1.81
N VAL A 41 -6.88 6.85 1.90
CA VAL A 41 -8.20 6.49 2.44
C VAL A 41 -8.31 6.76 3.94
N MET A 42 -7.21 6.63 4.70
CA MET A 42 -7.17 6.90 6.14
C MET A 42 -7.07 8.39 6.45
N ALA A 43 -6.30 9.17 5.67
CA ALA A 43 -6.26 10.63 5.80
C ALA A 43 -7.65 11.24 5.54
N GLU A 44 -8.37 10.75 4.52
CA GLU A 44 -9.76 11.15 4.28
C GLU A 44 -10.76 10.67 5.36
N ALA A 45 -10.35 9.76 6.23
CA ALA A 45 -11.10 9.38 7.43
C ALA A 45 -10.69 10.19 8.68
N GLY A 46 -9.79 11.17 8.51
CA GLY A 46 -9.31 12.07 9.56
C GLY A 46 -8.24 11.45 10.47
N MET A 47 -7.56 10.38 10.03
CA MET A 47 -6.46 9.79 10.79
C MET A 47 -5.19 10.64 10.68
N ASN A 48 -4.42 10.72 11.76
CA ASN A 48 -3.13 11.40 11.78
C ASN A 48 -2.01 10.56 11.15
N ASP A 49 -0.85 11.18 10.94
CA ASP A 49 0.29 10.51 10.31
C ASP A 49 0.83 9.30 11.10
N THR A 50 0.72 9.31 12.43
CA THR A 50 1.19 8.17 13.26
C THR A 50 0.31 6.95 13.02
N ALA A 51 -1.01 7.10 13.01
CA ALA A 51 -1.94 6.03 12.69
C ALA A 51 -1.76 5.54 11.25
N ILE A 52 -1.58 6.45 10.29
CA ILE A 52 -1.35 6.11 8.89
C ILE A 52 -0.06 5.28 8.71
N ARG A 53 1.06 5.73 9.27
CA ARG A 53 2.33 4.98 9.19
C ARG A 53 2.23 3.59 9.82
N ALA A 54 1.58 3.50 10.97
CA ALA A 54 1.33 2.21 11.63
C ALA A 54 0.50 1.27 10.75
N ALA A 55 -0.57 1.76 10.12
CA ALA A 55 -1.37 0.95 9.22
C ALA A 55 -0.63 0.59 7.92
N GLN A 56 0.23 1.47 7.38
CA GLN A 56 1.07 1.14 6.22
C GLN A 56 2.07 0.02 6.56
N VAL A 57 2.69 0.07 7.74
CA VAL A 57 3.54 -1.04 8.24
C VAL A 57 2.71 -2.32 8.36
N GLU A 58 1.57 -2.28 9.04
CA GLU A 58 0.71 -3.46 9.26
C GLU A 58 0.13 -4.04 7.95
N ASN A 59 -0.09 -3.21 6.94
CA ASN A 59 -0.43 -3.61 5.57
C ASN A 59 0.73 -4.40 4.95
N TRP A 60 1.93 -3.81 4.89
CA TRP A 60 3.13 -4.45 4.37
C TRP A 60 3.53 -5.72 5.13
N LEU A 61 3.27 -5.80 6.43
CA LEU A 61 3.56 -7.00 7.22
C LEU A 61 2.79 -8.23 6.72
N VAL A 62 1.61 -8.05 6.10
CA VAL A 62 0.87 -9.17 5.48
C VAL A 62 1.69 -9.79 4.36
N ASP A 63 2.24 -8.97 3.45
CA ASP A 63 3.17 -9.40 2.39
C ASP A 63 4.43 -10.00 2.96
N TYR A 64 5.14 -9.25 3.81
CA TYR A 64 6.44 -9.64 4.32
C TYR A 64 6.37 -11.01 5.02
N TYR A 65 5.38 -11.21 5.89
CA TYR A 65 5.23 -12.46 6.63
C TYR A 65 4.60 -13.60 5.84
N SER A 66 3.99 -13.37 4.68
CA SER A 66 3.46 -14.44 3.83
C SER A 66 4.54 -15.13 2.97
N THR A 67 5.74 -14.54 2.90
CA THR A 67 6.90 -15.11 2.19
C THR A 67 7.65 -16.20 2.98
N ASP A 68 8.50 -16.96 2.28
CA ASP A 68 9.43 -17.92 2.89
C ASP A 68 10.72 -17.27 3.43
N ALA A 69 10.77 -15.94 3.54
CA ALA A 69 11.96 -15.22 3.98
C ALA A 69 12.25 -15.42 5.50
N PHE A 70 13.51 -15.26 5.88
CA PHE A 70 14.00 -15.04 7.25
C PHE A 70 13.43 -15.94 8.38
N ASN A 71 13.36 -17.27 8.19
CA ASN A 71 12.92 -18.20 9.23
C ASN A 71 11.57 -17.82 9.88
N ILE A 72 10.67 -17.18 9.11
CA ILE A 72 9.35 -16.81 9.58
C ILE A 72 8.61 -18.08 10.07
N PRO A 73 8.04 -18.09 11.29
CA PRO A 73 7.28 -19.23 11.77
C PRO A 73 6.17 -19.60 10.80
N ALA A 74 6.11 -20.87 10.37
CA ALA A 74 5.11 -21.35 9.42
C ALA A 74 3.65 -21.03 9.82
N SER A 75 3.39 -20.95 11.14
CA SER A 75 2.08 -20.55 11.67
C SER A 75 1.71 -19.09 11.41
N ILE A 76 2.67 -18.16 11.35
CA ILE A 76 2.39 -16.76 10.98
C ILE A 76 2.23 -16.68 9.47
N ARG A 77 3.17 -17.30 8.72
CA ARG A 77 3.16 -17.32 7.26
C ARG A 77 1.86 -17.82 6.67
N ARG A 78 1.37 -18.97 7.15
CA ARG A 78 0.11 -19.54 6.66
C ARG A 78 -1.09 -18.63 6.90
N GLU A 79 -1.11 -17.89 8.02
CA GLU A 79 -2.24 -17.02 8.34
C GLU A 79 -2.19 -15.70 7.57
N ALA A 80 -1.00 -15.09 7.45
CA ALA A 80 -0.78 -13.94 6.58
C ALA A 80 -1.13 -14.27 5.12
N ALA A 81 -0.70 -15.44 4.63
CA ALA A 81 -1.00 -15.92 3.27
C ALA A 81 -2.51 -16.00 2.95
N LYS A 82 -3.39 -16.15 3.94
CA LYS A 82 -4.86 -16.19 3.74
C LYS A 82 -5.47 -14.81 3.52
N LEU A 83 -4.79 -13.74 3.93
CA LEU A 83 -5.24 -12.36 3.76
C LEU A 83 -4.98 -11.83 2.35
N HIS A 84 -4.24 -12.57 1.52
CA HIS A 84 -4.20 -12.30 0.09
C HIS A 84 -5.48 -12.79 -0.58
N ALA A 85 -5.93 -12.09 -1.61
CA ALA A 85 -7.16 -12.45 -2.31
C ALA A 85 -6.96 -13.52 -3.40
N ASP A 86 -5.88 -14.29 -3.40
CA ASP A 86 -5.60 -15.32 -4.43
C ASP A 86 -6.39 -16.62 -4.25
N ASN A 87 -6.37 -17.43 -5.31
CA ASN A 87 -6.95 -18.77 -5.38
C ASN A 87 -8.49 -18.81 -5.29
N LEU A 88 -9.18 -17.73 -5.68
CA LEU A 88 -10.63 -17.64 -5.70
C LEU A 88 -11.13 -17.80 -7.14
N PHE A 89 -11.23 -19.03 -7.62
CA PHE A 89 -11.43 -19.34 -9.05
C PHE A 89 -12.88 -19.25 -9.55
N SER A 90 -13.81 -18.83 -8.71
CA SER A 90 -15.21 -18.67 -9.09
C SER A 90 -15.90 -17.59 -8.28
N ARG A 91 -17.00 -17.06 -8.82
CA ARG A 91 -17.89 -16.12 -8.13
C ARG A 91 -18.32 -16.65 -6.75
N ALA A 92 -18.62 -17.95 -6.64
CA ALA A 92 -19.03 -18.55 -5.38
C ALA A 92 -17.89 -18.53 -4.34
N ALA A 93 -16.66 -18.85 -4.76
CA ALA A 93 -15.48 -18.77 -3.90
C ALA A 93 -15.22 -17.34 -3.42
N VAL A 94 -15.26 -16.36 -4.35
CA VAL A 94 -15.10 -14.93 -4.03
C VAL A 94 -16.20 -14.45 -3.06
N THR A 95 -17.45 -14.87 -3.28
CA THR A 95 -18.58 -14.54 -2.40
C THR A 95 -18.37 -15.11 -0.99
N ASN A 96 -17.96 -16.37 -0.89
CA ASN A 96 -17.72 -17.00 0.40
C ASN A 96 -16.55 -16.34 1.16
N TYR A 97 -15.48 -16.00 0.44
CA TYR A 97 -14.33 -15.29 0.99
C TYR A 97 -14.77 -13.95 1.58
N TRP A 98 -15.44 -13.09 0.80
CA TRP A 98 -15.88 -11.78 1.27
C TRP A 98 -16.90 -11.85 2.41
N ASN A 99 -17.83 -12.81 2.38
CA ASN A 99 -18.81 -12.98 3.45
C ASN A 99 -18.14 -13.35 4.78
N ARG A 100 -17.18 -14.29 4.75
CA ARG A 100 -16.40 -14.68 5.93
C ARG A 100 -15.52 -13.53 6.40
N TYR A 101 -14.82 -12.89 5.47
CA TYR A 101 -13.89 -11.81 5.76
C TYR A 101 -14.58 -10.60 6.41
N ALA A 102 -15.73 -10.16 5.87
CA ALA A 102 -16.52 -9.09 6.47
C ALA A 102 -17.03 -9.44 7.88
N ALA A 103 -17.42 -10.70 8.12
CA ALA A 103 -17.82 -11.17 9.44
C ALA A 103 -16.66 -11.15 10.44
N ASN A 104 -15.50 -11.67 10.04
CA ASN A 104 -14.27 -11.67 10.83
C ASN A 104 -13.83 -10.23 11.17
N ALA A 105 -13.76 -9.36 10.16
CA ALA A 105 -13.40 -7.96 10.34
C ALA A 105 -14.36 -7.25 11.30
N LYS A 106 -15.68 -7.40 11.11
CA LYS A 106 -16.68 -6.85 12.03
C LYS A 106 -16.42 -7.29 13.47
N ALA A 107 -16.26 -8.59 13.70
CA ALA A 107 -16.02 -9.13 15.03
C ALA A 107 -14.73 -8.57 15.65
N ALA A 108 -13.62 -8.54 14.88
CA ALA A 108 -12.32 -8.05 15.32
C ALA A 108 -12.35 -6.55 15.68
N PHE A 109 -12.97 -5.71 14.85
CA PHE A 109 -13.11 -4.27 15.14
C PHE A 109 -13.99 -4.02 16.36
N GLN A 110 -15.09 -4.75 16.50
CA GLN A 110 -15.94 -4.66 17.68
C GLN A 110 -15.22 -5.15 18.94
N GLU A 111 -14.39 -6.21 18.86
CA GLU A 111 -13.57 -6.67 19.97
C GLU A 111 -12.54 -5.61 20.39
N ALA A 112 -11.82 -5.02 19.44
CA ALA A 112 -10.90 -3.91 19.71
C ALA A 112 -11.60 -2.74 20.41
N ALA A 113 -12.83 -2.43 19.99
CA ALA A 113 -13.67 -1.40 20.61
C ALA A 113 -14.10 -1.77 22.05
N ARG A 114 -14.53 -3.01 22.30
CA ARG A 114 -14.88 -3.52 23.65
C ARG A 114 -13.68 -3.45 24.59
N ASN A 115 -12.49 -3.74 24.06
CA ASN A 115 -11.24 -3.72 24.82
C ASN A 115 -10.62 -2.32 24.94
N ASN A 116 -11.30 -1.26 24.46
CA ASN A 116 -10.81 0.11 24.45
C ASN A 116 -9.38 0.23 23.85
N ASN A 117 -9.14 -0.47 22.74
CA ASN A 117 -7.80 -0.66 22.16
C ASN A 117 -7.67 0.04 20.79
N PRO A 118 -7.39 1.36 20.76
CA PRO A 118 -7.24 2.10 19.51
C PRO A 118 -6.07 1.63 18.65
N ARG A 119 -5.00 1.10 19.28
CA ARG A 119 -3.85 0.52 18.58
C ARG A 119 -4.26 -0.71 17.76
N GLN A 120 -5.10 -1.59 18.32
CA GLN A 120 -5.65 -2.74 17.61
C GLN A 120 -6.55 -2.33 16.44
N VAL A 121 -7.32 -1.24 16.58
CA VAL A 121 -8.11 -0.70 15.46
C VAL A 121 -7.19 -0.28 14.30
N VAL A 122 -6.10 0.43 14.58
CA VAL A 122 -5.15 0.87 13.54
C VAL A 122 -4.45 -0.33 12.88
N ALA A 123 -4.01 -1.32 13.67
CA ALA A 123 -3.40 -2.53 13.14
C ALA A 123 -4.36 -3.33 12.25
N LEU A 124 -5.60 -3.53 12.71
CA LEU A 124 -6.65 -4.19 11.93
C LEU A 124 -6.98 -3.40 10.66
N LEU A 125 -6.93 -2.07 10.66
CA LEU A 125 -7.10 -1.27 9.44
C LEU A 125 -6.00 -1.54 8.42
N GLY A 126 -4.73 -1.52 8.83
CA GLY A 126 -3.61 -1.80 7.94
C GLY A 126 -3.71 -3.17 7.28
N MET A 127 -3.76 -4.22 8.10
CA MET A 127 -3.90 -5.61 7.61
C MET A 127 -5.18 -5.81 6.80
N SER A 128 -6.28 -5.15 7.16
CA SER A 128 -7.54 -5.37 6.45
C SER A 128 -7.65 -4.62 5.13
N LEU A 129 -7.01 -3.46 5.03
CA LEU A 129 -6.86 -2.72 3.78
C LEU A 129 -6.01 -3.48 2.78
N HIS A 130 -4.99 -4.21 3.24
CA HIS A 130 -4.20 -5.12 2.40
C HIS A 130 -5.11 -6.03 1.58
N THR A 131 -5.95 -6.83 2.25
CA THR A 131 -6.88 -7.75 1.59
C THR A 131 -7.84 -7.05 0.62
N VAL A 132 -8.28 -5.83 0.95
CA VAL A 132 -9.17 -5.05 0.07
C VAL A 132 -8.44 -4.62 -1.19
N GLN A 133 -7.21 -4.10 -1.05
CA GLN A 133 -6.37 -3.66 -2.16
C GLN A 133 -6.00 -4.86 -3.04
N ASP A 134 -5.46 -5.94 -2.46
CA ASP A 134 -5.15 -7.21 -3.13
C ASP A 134 -6.33 -7.73 -3.95
N PHE A 135 -7.56 -7.67 -3.43
CA PHE A 135 -8.71 -8.16 -4.19
C PHE A 135 -8.89 -7.38 -5.49
N TYR A 136 -8.80 -6.05 -5.46
CA TYR A 136 -9.03 -5.25 -6.67
C TYR A 136 -7.87 -5.29 -7.65
N THR A 137 -6.67 -5.65 -7.19
CA THR A 137 -5.49 -5.75 -8.03
C THR A 137 -5.19 -7.17 -8.49
N HIS A 138 -5.59 -8.21 -7.77
CA HIS A 138 -5.36 -9.63 -8.12
C HIS A 138 -6.58 -10.34 -8.71
N ALA A 139 -7.72 -9.65 -8.81
CA ALA A 139 -8.91 -10.14 -9.49
C ALA A 139 -8.99 -9.65 -10.93
N ASN A 140 -9.82 -10.33 -11.73
CA ASN A 140 -10.29 -9.80 -13.01
C ASN A 140 -11.38 -8.71 -12.86
N TRP A 141 -11.44 -8.03 -11.71
CA TRP A 141 -12.42 -6.97 -11.44
C TRP A 141 -12.25 -5.78 -12.40
N PRO A 142 -11.03 -5.27 -12.66
CA PRO A 142 -10.83 -4.18 -13.61
C PRO A 142 -11.33 -4.50 -15.02
N GLU A 143 -11.21 -5.74 -15.47
CA GLU A 143 -11.67 -6.20 -16.78
C GLU A 143 -13.19 -6.27 -16.87
N THR A 144 -13.84 -6.71 -15.79
CA THR A 144 -15.29 -7.00 -15.78
C THR A 144 -16.15 -5.77 -15.53
N GLN A 145 -15.58 -4.71 -14.96
CA GLN A 145 -16.33 -3.49 -14.60
C GLN A 145 -16.04 -2.35 -15.57
N ALA A 146 -16.98 -2.11 -16.49
CA ALA A 146 -16.92 -0.96 -17.39
C ALA A 146 -17.31 0.34 -16.66
N PRO A 147 -16.64 1.48 -16.95
CA PRO A 147 -17.12 2.77 -16.48
C PRO A 147 -18.49 3.10 -17.09
N PRO A 148 -19.41 3.73 -16.32
CA PRO A 148 -20.64 4.26 -16.88
C PRO A 148 -20.35 5.42 -17.85
N ALA A 149 -21.31 5.75 -18.71
CA ALA A 149 -21.18 6.85 -19.65
C ALA A 149 -20.86 8.17 -18.94
N GLY A 150 -19.86 8.90 -19.45
CA GLY A 150 -19.42 10.17 -18.88
C GLY A 150 -18.44 10.07 -17.69
N ALA A 151 -17.96 8.86 -17.37
CA ALA A 151 -16.87 8.65 -16.42
C ALA A 151 -15.69 7.95 -17.12
N ASP A 152 -14.46 8.30 -16.73
CA ASP A 152 -13.25 7.58 -17.17
C ASP A 152 -13.08 6.26 -16.41
N TYR A 153 -13.40 6.23 -15.12
CA TYR A 153 -13.26 5.05 -14.26
C TYR A 153 -14.56 4.67 -13.56
N ALA A 154 -14.82 3.37 -13.48
CA ALA A 154 -15.83 2.82 -12.58
C ALA A 154 -15.33 2.82 -11.14
N THR A 155 -16.27 2.88 -10.20
CA THR A 155 -16.02 2.89 -8.75
C THR A 155 -16.90 1.89 -8.00
N VAL A 156 -17.60 1.03 -8.74
CA VAL A 156 -18.43 -0.02 -8.13
C VAL A 156 -17.54 -1.02 -7.41
N THR A 157 -17.79 -1.17 -6.12
CA THR A 157 -17.08 -2.11 -5.25
C THR A 157 -17.77 -3.47 -5.27
N TRP A 158 -17.09 -4.51 -4.77
CA TRP A 158 -17.69 -5.83 -4.55
C TRP A 158 -19.02 -5.72 -3.79
N PHE A 159 -19.06 -4.92 -2.73
CA PHE A 159 -20.23 -4.76 -1.86
C PHE A 159 -21.42 -4.08 -2.53
N ASP A 160 -21.15 -3.15 -3.46
CA ASP A 160 -22.18 -2.41 -4.18
C ASP A 160 -22.63 -3.07 -5.49
N ALA A 161 -21.84 -4.00 -6.01
CA ALA A 161 -22.12 -4.68 -7.26
C ALA A 161 -23.37 -5.57 -7.19
N THR A 162 -24.14 -5.55 -8.27
CA THR A 162 -25.27 -6.47 -8.49
C THR A 162 -24.79 -7.90 -8.72
N SER A 163 -25.70 -8.86 -8.63
CA SER A 163 -25.42 -10.26 -9.01
C SER A 163 -24.89 -10.40 -10.43
N ALA A 164 -25.35 -9.58 -11.38
CA ALA A 164 -24.86 -9.61 -12.75
C ALA A 164 -23.42 -9.08 -12.86
N GLN A 165 -23.08 -8.01 -12.13
CA GLN A 165 -21.73 -7.44 -12.12
C GLN A 165 -20.69 -8.34 -11.45
N ARG A 166 -21.12 -9.21 -10.52
CA ARG A 166 -20.24 -10.20 -9.86
C ARG A 166 -20.03 -11.48 -10.69
N GLU A 167 -20.70 -11.61 -11.83
CA GLU A 167 -20.61 -12.82 -12.65
C GLU A 167 -19.23 -12.97 -13.29
N GLY A 168 -18.68 -14.19 -13.29
CA GLY A 168 -17.35 -14.48 -13.84
C GLY A 168 -16.16 -13.90 -13.06
N VAL A 169 -16.37 -13.28 -11.90
CA VAL A 169 -15.29 -12.73 -11.07
C VAL A 169 -14.46 -13.84 -10.43
N LYS A 170 -13.14 -13.71 -10.52
CA LYS A 170 -12.14 -14.65 -9.98
C LYS A 170 -10.80 -13.95 -9.74
N THR A 171 -9.91 -14.63 -9.02
CA THR A 171 -8.53 -14.16 -8.78
C THR A 171 -7.48 -15.11 -9.32
N GLY A 172 -6.24 -14.62 -9.42
CA GLY A 172 -5.11 -15.42 -9.87
C GLY A 172 -4.75 -16.53 -8.89
N LYS A 173 -4.11 -17.60 -9.37
CA LYS A 173 -3.57 -18.64 -8.49
C LYS A 173 -2.23 -18.21 -7.88
N ALA A 174 -2.04 -18.52 -6.62
CA ALA A 174 -0.73 -18.41 -5.98
C ALA A 174 0.26 -19.41 -6.64
N SER A 175 1.55 -19.10 -6.52
CA SER A 175 2.73 -19.87 -6.94
C SER A 175 2.73 -21.21 -6.21
N THR A 176 2.33 -21.17 -4.94
CA THR A 176 2.18 -22.32 -4.06
C THR A 176 0.96 -23.18 -4.36
N SER A 177 0.05 -22.74 -5.25
CA SER A 177 -1.13 -23.52 -5.61
C SER A 177 -0.79 -24.64 -6.60
N PRO A 178 -1.20 -25.89 -6.33
CA PRO A 178 -0.94 -27.01 -7.22
C PRO A 178 -1.85 -27.02 -8.46
N ASP A 179 -2.91 -26.20 -8.50
CA ASP A 179 -3.84 -26.18 -9.63
C ASP A 179 -3.23 -25.45 -10.84
N THR A 180 -2.71 -26.22 -11.81
CA THR A 180 -2.07 -25.67 -13.02
C THR A 180 -3.06 -25.22 -14.09
N SER A 181 -4.37 -25.47 -13.90
CA SER A 181 -5.40 -25.07 -14.88
C SER A 181 -5.81 -23.61 -14.77
N GLN A 182 -5.47 -22.95 -13.66
CA GLN A 182 -5.87 -21.57 -13.37
C GLN A 182 -4.80 -20.57 -13.80
N THR A 183 -5.24 -19.38 -14.19
CA THR A 183 -4.35 -18.26 -14.53
C THR A 183 -3.49 -17.91 -13.31
N PRO A 184 -2.15 -17.85 -13.44
CA PRO A 184 -1.28 -17.41 -12.35
C PRO A 184 -1.63 -15.99 -11.92
N HIS A 185 -1.46 -15.73 -10.62
CA HIS A 185 -1.35 -14.37 -10.08
C HIS A 185 -0.31 -13.57 -10.89
N GLY A 186 0.88 -14.15 -11.06
CA GLY A 186 1.93 -13.67 -11.97
C GLY A 186 2.81 -12.59 -11.37
N GLY A 187 3.50 -11.83 -12.23
CA GLY A 187 4.40 -10.75 -11.84
C GLY A 187 4.35 -9.63 -12.87
N TYR A 188 5.45 -8.89 -13.07
CA TYR A 188 5.46 -7.71 -13.93
C TYR A 188 5.03 -7.96 -15.39
N THR A 189 5.27 -9.15 -15.93
CA THR A 189 5.11 -9.43 -17.37
C THR A 189 3.94 -10.36 -17.71
N SER A 190 3.35 -11.06 -16.73
CA SER A 190 2.26 -12.01 -16.97
C SER A 190 1.34 -12.18 -15.75
N GLY A 191 0.20 -12.86 -15.95
CA GLY A 191 -0.75 -13.20 -14.89
C GLY A 191 -1.93 -12.24 -14.75
N MET A 192 -2.65 -12.37 -13.62
CA MET A 192 -3.86 -11.62 -13.28
C MET A 192 -3.60 -10.39 -12.39
N ASN A 193 -2.39 -10.22 -11.85
CA ASN A 193 -2.06 -9.05 -11.04
C ASN A 193 -2.07 -7.76 -11.88
N HIS A 194 -2.44 -6.67 -11.20
CA HIS A 194 -2.51 -5.30 -11.68
C HIS A 194 -1.79 -4.33 -10.74
N ASP A 195 -0.79 -4.83 -10.01
CA ASP A 195 -0.12 -4.11 -8.93
C ASP A 195 0.97 -3.16 -9.41
N SER A 196 1.47 -3.30 -10.65
CA SER A 196 2.52 -2.44 -11.19
C SER A 196 2.05 -1.54 -12.31
N TYR A 197 2.66 -0.36 -12.44
CA TYR A 197 2.44 0.56 -13.57
C TYR A 197 2.54 -0.10 -14.95
N VAL A 198 3.38 -1.13 -15.08
CA VAL A 198 3.64 -1.82 -16.36
C VAL A 198 2.55 -2.81 -16.74
N ARG A 199 1.61 -3.09 -15.82
CA ARG A 199 0.50 -4.01 -16.04
C ARG A 199 -0.65 -3.28 -16.75
N PRO A 200 -1.31 -3.93 -17.73
CA PRO A 200 -2.58 -3.43 -18.25
C PRO A 200 -3.58 -3.21 -17.11
N ASN A 201 -4.49 -2.24 -17.23
CA ASN A 201 -5.53 -1.95 -16.23
C ASN A 201 -5.04 -1.62 -14.79
N TRP A 202 -3.74 -1.42 -14.55
CA TRP A 202 -3.21 -1.01 -13.24
C TRP A 202 -3.92 0.22 -12.67
N ASP A 203 -4.10 1.26 -13.49
CA ASP A 203 -4.77 2.49 -13.07
C ASP A 203 -6.25 2.25 -12.70
N ARG A 204 -6.95 1.38 -13.43
CA ARG A 204 -8.32 0.97 -13.10
C ARG A 204 -8.36 0.20 -11.78
N ALA A 205 -7.44 -0.74 -11.58
CA ALA A 205 -7.32 -1.50 -10.34
C ALA A 205 -7.05 -0.57 -9.14
N TYR A 206 -6.13 0.39 -9.31
CA TYR A 206 -5.82 1.41 -8.31
C TYR A 206 -7.05 2.24 -7.92
N VAL A 207 -7.86 2.65 -8.90
CA VAL A 207 -9.12 3.37 -8.65
C VAL A 207 -10.15 2.50 -7.91
N PHE A 208 -10.28 1.21 -8.26
CA PHE A 208 -11.17 0.31 -7.54
C PHE A 208 -10.69 0.03 -6.11
N ALA A 209 -9.38 -0.15 -5.92
CA ALA A 209 -8.76 -0.33 -4.61
C ALA A 209 -8.97 0.91 -3.72
N TYR A 210 -8.87 2.12 -4.29
CA TYR A 210 -9.26 3.36 -3.60
C TYR A 210 -10.74 3.36 -3.20
N ALA A 211 -11.65 3.10 -4.14
CA ALA A 211 -13.10 3.11 -3.87
C ALA A 211 -13.48 2.07 -2.80
N GLY A 212 -12.94 0.86 -2.92
CA GLY A 212 -13.09 -0.22 -1.94
C GLY A 212 -12.52 0.14 -0.58
N GLY A 213 -11.31 0.70 -0.54
CA GLY A 213 -10.66 1.16 0.68
C GLY A 213 -11.45 2.25 1.41
N ARG A 214 -11.97 3.26 0.68
CA ARG A 214 -12.85 4.30 1.25
C ARG A 214 -14.11 3.71 1.88
N GLN A 215 -14.74 2.78 1.18
CA GLN A 215 -15.92 2.09 1.68
C GLN A 215 -15.60 1.26 2.94
N TRP A 216 -14.47 0.55 2.93
CA TRP A 216 -14.04 -0.32 4.01
C TRP A 216 -13.64 0.43 5.27
N VAL A 217 -12.84 1.50 5.17
CA VAL A 217 -12.46 2.34 6.33
C VAL A 217 -13.69 2.97 6.96
N ASN A 218 -14.63 3.46 6.15
CA ASN A 218 -15.90 3.96 6.68
C ASN A 218 -16.69 2.86 7.41
N GLN A 219 -16.70 1.63 6.89
CA GLN A 219 -17.40 0.54 7.55
C GLN A 219 -16.72 0.10 8.85
N ALA A 220 -15.38 0.05 8.90
CA ALA A 220 -14.63 -0.21 10.12
C ALA A 220 -14.94 0.83 11.21
N ARG A 221 -15.00 2.12 10.84
CA ARG A 221 -15.45 3.20 11.74
C ARG A 221 -16.85 2.91 12.30
N LEU A 222 -17.79 2.51 11.46
CA LEU A 222 -19.15 2.18 11.89
C LEU A 222 -19.17 1.01 12.86
N TRP A 223 -18.43 -0.08 12.60
CA TRP A 223 -18.35 -1.23 13.50
C TRP A 223 -17.72 -0.88 14.86
N VAL A 224 -16.71 -0.02 14.90
CA VAL A 224 -16.13 0.48 16.15
C VAL A 224 -17.15 1.37 16.88
N ALA A 225 -17.80 2.29 16.16
CA ALA A 225 -18.77 3.23 16.73
C ALA A 225 -20.07 2.56 17.24
N GLU A 226 -20.45 1.41 16.68
CA GLU A 226 -21.54 0.56 17.20
C GLU A 226 -21.28 0.12 18.66
N ILE A 227 -20.01 -0.01 19.06
CA ILE A 227 -19.62 -0.49 20.40
C ILE A 227 -19.14 0.67 21.29
N ASN A 228 -18.15 1.43 20.82
CA ASN A 228 -17.57 2.53 21.55
C ASN A 228 -16.97 3.56 20.57
N PRO A 229 -17.69 4.65 20.25
CA PRO A 229 -17.22 5.65 19.29
C PRO A 229 -15.96 6.39 19.75
N ALA A 230 -15.68 6.47 21.06
CA ALA A 230 -14.47 7.13 21.56
C ALA A 230 -13.18 6.39 21.18
N VAL A 231 -13.26 5.07 20.95
CA VAL A 231 -12.10 4.27 20.48
C VAL A 231 -11.71 4.67 19.07
N TRP A 232 -12.68 4.97 18.20
CA TRP A 232 -12.38 5.46 16.85
C TRP A 232 -11.66 6.81 16.89
N GLU A 233 -12.15 7.74 17.71
CA GLU A 233 -11.51 9.05 17.86
C GLU A 233 -10.08 8.93 18.41
N SER A 234 -9.86 8.01 19.35
CA SER A 234 -8.53 7.70 19.88
C SER A 234 -7.63 7.03 18.83
N ALA A 235 -8.18 6.21 17.93
CA ALA A 235 -7.45 5.60 16.82
C ALA A 235 -7.05 6.63 15.76
N LYS A 236 -7.93 7.58 15.41
CA LYS A 236 -7.59 8.69 14.49
C LYS A 236 -6.44 9.54 15.05
N GLY A 237 -6.48 9.83 16.34
CA GLY A 237 -5.49 10.63 17.06
C GLY A 237 -4.37 9.79 17.70
N LEU A 238 -4.09 8.59 17.19
CA LEU A 238 -3.09 7.70 17.79
C LEU A 238 -1.76 8.44 17.96
N SER A 239 -1.21 8.42 19.17
CA SER A 239 0.09 9.00 19.48
C SER A 239 1.00 7.94 20.09
N LEU A 240 2.29 8.04 19.77
CA LEU A 240 3.35 7.21 20.34
C LEU A 240 4.42 8.12 20.93
N GLU A 241 4.91 7.75 22.10
CA GLU A 241 5.96 8.52 22.78
C GLU A 241 7.35 8.17 22.21
N GLY A 242 8.18 9.20 22.02
CA GLY A 242 9.63 9.15 21.76
C GLY A 242 10.15 7.86 21.11
N LYS A 243 10.62 6.92 21.94
CA LYS A 243 11.23 5.66 21.47
C LYS A 243 10.29 4.79 20.62
N TYR A 244 8.99 4.77 20.93
CA TYR A 244 8.02 3.95 20.19
C TYR A 244 7.74 4.55 18.80
N LEU A 245 7.67 5.87 18.71
CA LEU A 245 7.56 6.57 17.43
C LEU A 245 8.83 6.37 16.58
N SER A 246 10.01 6.43 17.18
CA SER A 246 11.28 6.16 16.49
C SER A 246 11.35 4.74 15.93
N ARG A 247 10.86 3.74 16.67
CA ARG A 247 10.80 2.35 16.18
C ARG A 247 9.79 2.18 15.06
N LEU A 248 8.61 2.80 15.18
CA LEU A 248 7.64 2.81 14.08
C LEU A 248 8.23 3.44 12.82
N ASN A 249 8.97 4.54 12.94
CA ASN A 249 9.64 5.15 11.80
C ASN A 249 10.71 4.22 11.20
N SER A 250 11.45 3.46 12.03
CA SER A 250 12.40 2.46 11.56
C SER A 250 11.71 1.34 10.75
N ASP A 251 10.57 0.84 11.23
CA ASP A 251 9.79 -0.17 10.52
C ASP A 251 9.17 0.39 9.23
N TYR A 252 8.74 1.65 9.26
CA TYR A 252 8.23 2.35 8.08
C TYR A 252 9.32 2.55 7.00
N THR A 253 10.55 2.90 7.40
CA THR A 253 11.69 2.91 6.48
C THR A 253 12.02 1.51 5.98
N ALA A 254 11.91 0.49 6.84
CA ALA A 254 12.14 -0.89 6.42
C ALA A 254 11.13 -1.38 5.40
N MET A 255 9.85 -1.05 5.54
CA MET A 255 8.83 -1.30 4.52
C MET A 255 9.27 -0.78 3.14
N TYR A 256 9.74 0.47 3.07
CA TYR A 256 10.20 1.07 1.83
C TYR A 256 11.45 0.35 1.28
N ARG A 257 12.56 0.35 2.05
CA ARG A 257 13.87 -0.14 1.59
C ARG A 257 13.89 -1.64 1.29
N ILE A 258 13.19 -2.45 2.08
CA ILE A 258 13.10 -3.89 1.83
C ILE A 258 12.33 -4.15 0.53
N SER A 259 11.18 -3.49 0.32
CA SER A 259 10.39 -3.64 -0.91
C SER A 259 11.10 -3.09 -2.13
N GLU A 260 11.82 -1.98 -2.01
CA GLU A 260 12.62 -1.38 -3.08
C GLU A 260 13.72 -2.32 -3.60
N TRP A 261 14.51 -2.90 -2.70
CA TRP A 261 15.69 -3.67 -3.12
C TRP A 261 15.42 -5.15 -3.39
N VAL A 262 14.19 -5.65 -3.28
CA VAL A 262 13.90 -7.08 -3.52
C VAL A 262 14.46 -7.52 -4.87
N LYS A 263 15.23 -8.61 -4.86
CA LYS A 263 15.78 -9.24 -6.05
C LYS A 263 15.73 -10.76 -5.90
N ASP A 264 14.71 -11.38 -6.48
CA ASP A 264 14.54 -12.84 -6.49
C ASP A 264 14.18 -13.32 -7.91
N GLY A 265 15.13 -14.03 -8.54
CA GLY A 265 14.97 -14.50 -9.92
C GLY A 265 14.70 -13.36 -10.92
N PRO A 266 13.61 -13.43 -11.72
CA PRO A 266 13.25 -12.39 -12.67
C PRO A 266 12.53 -11.19 -12.03
N GLU A 267 12.09 -11.30 -10.78
CA GLU A 267 11.47 -10.21 -10.04
C GLU A 267 12.56 -9.30 -9.47
N ASP A 268 12.34 -7.99 -9.62
CA ASP A 268 13.39 -6.98 -9.51
C ASP A 268 12.80 -5.66 -9.06
N GLY A 269 12.80 -5.40 -7.76
CA GLY A 269 12.08 -4.27 -7.17
C GLY A 269 10.61 -4.59 -6.92
N HIS A 270 10.06 -4.08 -5.82
CA HIS A 270 8.66 -4.21 -5.41
C HIS A 270 8.14 -2.93 -4.74
N TRP A 271 8.90 -1.83 -4.80
CA TRP A 271 8.36 -0.51 -4.50
C TRP A 271 7.76 0.09 -5.78
N LYS A 272 6.48 -0.21 -6.02
CA LYS A 272 5.66 0.29 -7.15
C LYS A 272 6.05 -0.21 -8.55
N GLY A 273 7.22 -0.80 -8.74
CA GLY A 273 7.57 -1.38 -10.02
C GLY A 273 8.96 -1.98 -10.05
N ASN A 274 9.38 -2.33 -11.27
CA ASN A 274 10.61 -3.06 -11.47
C ASN A 274 11.85 -2.17 -11.65
N ARG A 275 13.02 -2.84 -11.65
CA ARG A 275 14.37 -2.29 -11.91
C ARG A 275 15.00 -1.51 -10.75
N SER A 276 14.53 -1.76 -9.54
CA SER A 276 15.11 -1.21 -8.31
C SER A 276 15.87 -2.25 -7.48
N GLY A 277 15.81 -3.53 -7.84
CA GLY A 277 16.24 -4.64 -7.00
C GLY A 277 17.76 -4.82 -6.96
N VAL A 278 18.34 -4.71 -5.77
CA VAL A 278 19.74 -5.01 -5.49
C VAL A 278 19.87 -6.06 -4.40
N ARG A 279 20.17 -7.31 -4.79
CA ARG A 279 20.20 -8.46 -3.87
C ARG A 279 21.11 -8.23 -2.66
N LYS A 280 22.27 -7.61 -2.87
CA LYS A 280 23.25 -7.35 -1.81
C LYS A 280 22.65 -6.42 -0.74
N ASP A 281 22.03 -5.33 -1.16
CA ASP A 281 21.50 -4.30 -0.25
C ASP A 281 20.20 -4.77 0.40
N PHE A 282 19.34 -5.48 -0.32
CA PHE A 282 18.21 -6.21 0.25
C PHE A 282 18.64 -7.13 1.40
N LEU A 283 19.64 -8.00 1.16
CA LEU A 283 20.11 -8.94 2.17
C LEU A 283 20.76 -8.21 3.37
N ALA A 284 21.60 -7.22 3.10
CA ALA A 284 22.29 -6.45 4.14
C ALA A 284 21.30 -5.69 5.03
N TYR A 285 20.33 -5.00 4.42
CA TYR A 285 19.36 -4.20 5.13
C TYR A 285 18.34 -5.06 5.87
N ALA A 286 17.76 -6.08 5.21
CA ALA A 286 16.78 -6.95 5.85
C ALA A 286 17.41 -7.73 7.02
N ALA A 287 18.66 -8.21 6.88
CA ALA A 287 19.39 -8.80 8.01
C ALA A 287 19.61 -7.78 9.14
N THR A 288 19.92 -6.53 8.82
CA THR A 288 20.11 -5.46 9.81
C THR A 288 18.81 -5.14 10.55
N TRP A 289 17.70 -5.04 9.82
CA TRP A 289 16.37 -4.87 10.40
C TRP A 289 16.04 -6.03 11.35
N VAL A 290 16.16 -7.29 10.89
CA VAL A 290 15.87 -8.48 11.72
C VAL A 290 16.78 -8.60 12.95
N ALA A 291 18.09 -8.33 12.80
CA ALA A 291 19.06 -8.60 13.86
C ALA A 291 19.29 -7.43 14.83
N PHE A 292 19.13 -6.19 14.36
CA PHE A 292 19.60 -5.00 15.08
C PHE A 292 18.54 -3.92 15.28
N THR A 293 17.40 -3.98 14.58
CA THR A 293 16.30 -3.06 14.90
C THR A 293 15.39 -3.63 15.96
N LEU A 294 14.94 -2.77 16.87
CA LEU A 294 13.93 -3.13 17.85
C LEU A 294 12.58 -2.92 17.20
N ASP A 295 11.82 -4.01 17.04
CA ASP A 295 10.45 -4.00 16.56
C ASP A 295 9.65 -2.84 17.19
N SER A 296 8.88 -2.12 16.39
CA SER A 296 7.81 -1.28 16.93
C SER A 296 6.76 -2.14 17.62
N VAL A 297 5.93 -1.49 18.43
CA VAL A 297 4.80 -2.15 19.10
C VAL A 297 3.82 -2.80 18.12
N PHE A 298 3.82 -2.41 16.84
CA PHE A 298 2.99 -2.99 15.78
C PHE A 298 3.60 -4.28 15.24
N VAL A 299 4.90 -4.28 14.91
CA VAL A 299 5.60 -5.52 14.54
C VAL A 299 5.57 -6.54 15.68
N GLU A 300 5.76 -6.09 16.93
CA GLU A 300 5.62 -6.94 18.12
C GLU A 300 4.19 -7.52 18.23
N ASP A 301 3.14 -6.73 18.02
CA ASP A 301 1.76 -7.21 18.03
C ASP A 301 1.49 -8.20 16.91
N PHE A 302 1.97 -7.93 15.68
CA PHE A 302 1.80 -8.83 14.55
C PHE A 302 2.39 -10.21 14.85
N LYS A 303 3.61 -10.25 15.41
CA LYS A 303 4.31 -11.49 15.80
C LYS A 303 3.62 -12.20 16.98
N ASN A 304 3.29 -11.44 18.04
CA ASN A 304 2.96 -12.00 19.35
C ASN A 304 1.46 -12.02 19.66
N ARG A 305 0.74 -10.93 19.35
CA ARG A 305 -0.72 -10.84 19.53
C ARG A 305 -1.47 -11.51 18.39
N ARG A 306 -0.87 -11.58 17.20
CA ARG A 306 -1.38 -12.27 16.01
C ARG A 306 -2.79 -11.82 15.63
N TRP A 307 -3.05 -10.52 15.67
CA TRP A 307 -4.35 -9.95 15.31
C TRP A 307 -4.76 -10.24 13.86
N HIS A 308 -3.80 -10.52 12.96
CA HIS A 308 -4.08 -11.04 11.61
C HIS A 308 -4.95 -12.32 11.64
N GLN A 309 -4.85 -13.15 12.69
CA GLN A 309 -5.65 -14.37 12.83
C GLN A 309 -7.13 -14.08 13.09
N LEU A 310 -7.46 -12.91 13.65
CA LEU A 310 -8.84 -12.45 13.82
C LEU A 310 -9.49 -12.16 12.46
N LEU A 311 -8.69 -11.87 11.44
CA LEU A 311 -9.13 -11.61 10.07
C LEU A 311 -9.11 -12.88 9.21
N SER A 312 -8.07 -13.72 9.34
CA SER A 312 -7.80 -14.86 8.46
C SER A 312 -8.64 -16.12 8.73
N GLY A 313 -9.30 -16.19 9.90
CA GLY A 313 -10.02 -17.37 10.36
C GLY A 313 -11.03 -17.92 9.34
N GLY A 314 -10.75 -19.11 8.79
CA GLY A 314 -11.65 -19.81 7.88
C GLY A 314 -11.77 -19.24 6.45
N LEU A 315 -10.85 -18.35 6.02
CA LEU A 315 -10.90 -17.76 4.67
C LEU A 315 -10.55 -18.71 3.51
N ARG A 316 -9.68 -19.70 3.73
CA ARG A 316 -9.23 -20.65 2.69
C ARG A 316 -9.35 -22.08 3.19
N GLY A 317 -10.48 -22.70 2.91
CA GLY A 317 -10.78 -24.06 3.32
C GLY A 317 -10.10 -25.12 2.46
N ALA A 318 -9.07 -25.77 3.04
CA ALA A 318 -8.42 -27.06 2.74
C ALA A 318 -7.09 -27.17 3.52
N LEU A 319 -6.60 -26.06 4.10
CA LEU A 319 -5.41 -25.99 4.96
C LEU A 319 -5.75 -25.81 6.47
N ASP A 320 -7.03 -25.86 6.85
CA ASP A 320 -7.53 -25.82 8.25
C ASP A 320 -8.77 -26.72 8.42
N LEU A 321 -8.92 -27.32 9.61
CA LEU A 321 -9.89 -28.39 9.95
C LEU A 321 -11.40 -28.01 9.92
N ASN A 322 -11.78 -26.79 9.51
CA ASN A 322 -13.17 -26.28 9.64
C ASN A 322 -13.79 -25.77 8.31
N VAL A 323 -13.48 -26.45 7.20
CA VAL A 323 -13.94 -26.10 5.83
C VAL A 323 -15.46 -26.22 5.61
N ASN A 324 -16.18 -26.89 6.51
CA ASN A 324 -17.60 -27.21 6.31
C ASN A 324 -18.57 -26.19 6.94
N ALA A 325 -18.08 -25.15 7.62
CA ALA A 325 -18.95 -24.11 8.14
C ALA A 325 -19.28 -23.09 7.03
N PRO A 326 -20.52 -23.03 6.52
CA PRO A 326 -20.90 -22.01 5.56
C PRO A 326 -20.58 -20.62 6.15
N PRO A 327 -20.15 -19.65 5.31
CA PRO A 327 -19.97 -18.28 5.76
C PRO A 327 -21.29 -17.76 6.36
N PRO A 328 -21.24 -16.84 7.33
CA PRO A 328 -22.44 -16.25 7.90
C PRO A 328 -23.32 -15.69 6.78
N SER A 329 -24.60 -16.04 6.80
CA SER A 329 -25.60 -15.58 5.84
C SER A 329 -26.77 -14.95 6.61
N PRO A 330 -27.09 -13.66 6.37
CA PRO A 330 -26.41 -12.76 5.43
C PRO A 330 -25.03 -12.30 5.96
N ALA A 331 -24.13 -11.94 5.05
CA ALA A 331 -22.89 -11.25 5.41
C ALA A 331 -23.21 -9.89 6.05
N PRO A 332 -22.32 -9.35 6.91
CA PRO A 332 -22.46 -7.98 7.40
C PRO A 332 -22.57 -7.01 6.22
N SER A 333 -23.51 -6.07 6.33
CA SER A 333 -23.61 -4.99 5.36
C SER A 333 -22.38 -4.09 5.42
N VAL A 334 -21.93 -3.64 4.26
CA VAL A 334 -20.88 -2.63 4.10
C VAL A 334 -21.52 -1.39 3.50
N ALA A 335 -21.54 -0.31 4.26
CA ALA A 335 -22.22 0.93 3.90
C ALA A 335 -21.55 1.57 2.69
N ARG A 336 -22.36 1.92 1.69
CA ARG A 336 -21.93 2.67 0.51
C ARG A 336 -21.37 4.04 0.92
N VAL A 337 -20.28 4.44 0.31
CA VAL A 337 -19.67 5.76 0.47
C VAL A 337 -19.78 6.53 -0.84
N GLY A 338 -20.20 7.78 -0.77
CA GLY A 338 -20.28 8.67 -1.93
C GLY A 338 -18.89 9.09 -2.37
N LEU A 339 -18.59 8.92 -3.65
CA LEU A 339 -17.36 9.38 -4.26
C LEU A 339 -17.70 10.51 -5.23
N ASN A 340 -17.36 11.74 -4.84
CA ASN A 340 -17.42 12.92 -5.69
C ASN A 340 -16.00 13.46 -5.91
N LYS A 341 -15.20 12.64 -6.58
CA LYS A 341 -13.76 12.86 -6.76
C LYS A 341 -13.40 12.95 -8.23
N ARG A 342 -12.26 13.57 -8.50
CA ARG A 342 -11.49 13.49 -9.75
C ARG A 342 -10.12 12.92 -9.45
N ALA A 343 -9.58 12.12 -10.35
CA ALA A 343 -8.22 11.61 -10.22
C ALA A 343 -7.28 12.51 -11.02
N VAL A 344 -6.26 13.05 -10.36
CA VAL A 344 -5.14 13.76 -10.99
C VAL A 344 -4.02 12.77 -11.21
N PHE A 345 -3.60 12.66 -12.47
CA PHE A 345 -2.51 11.80 -12.91
C PHE A 345 -1.31 12.66 -13.26
N LEU A 346 -0.18 12.48 -12.58
CA LEU A 346 1.11 12.98 -13.03
C LEU A 346 1.91 11.81 -13.60
N ARG A 347 2.27 11.89 -14.88
CA ARG A 347 3.04 10.83 -15.56
C ARG A 347 4.40 11.33 -15.97
N THR A 348 5.45 10.75 -15.39
CA THR A 348 6.83 11.00 -15.83
C THR A 348 7.12 10.12 -17.04
N VAL A 349 7.59 10.73 -18.13
CA VAL A 349 7.76 10.06 -19.43
C VAL A 349 9.23 9.78 -19.72
N ALA A 350 10.11 10.67 -19.30
CA ALA A 350 11.55 10.51 -19.46
C ALA A 350 12.31 11.30 -18.41
N VAL A 351 13.41 10.72 -17.95
CA VAL A 351 14.40 11.39 -17.10
C VAL A 351 15.78 11.06 -17.65
N ARG A 352 16.70 12.02 -17.62
CA ARG A 352 18.09 11.81 -18.00
C ARG A 352 19.02 12.64 -17.12
N ASP A 353 19.99 12.01 -16.49
CA ASP A 353 21.14 12.66 -15.87
C ASP A 353 22.06 13.25 -16.96
N LEU A 354 22.51 14.50 -16.77
CA LEU A 354 23.29 15.25 -17.75
C LEU A 354 24.73 15.53 -17.35
N ASN A 355 25.13 15.24 -16.11
CA ASN A 355 26.51 15.45 -15.66
C ASN A 355 27.07 14.31 -14.81
N GLY A 356 26.34 13.21 -14.63
CA GLY A 356 26.84 12.05 -13.92
C GLY A 356 26.94 12.37 -12.44
N ALA A 357 25.80 12.43 -11.74
CA ALA A 357 25.74 12.69 -10.30
C ALA A 357 26.76 11.81 -9.53
N ASP A 358 26.76 10.52 -9.85
CA ASP A 358 27.73 9.54 -9.36
C ASP A 358 29.16 9.61 -9.95
N LYS A 359 29.37 10.27 -11.09
CA LYS A 359 30.62 10.21 -11.87
C LYS A 359 31.58 11.34 -11.53
N ARG A 360 31.95 11.48 -10.25
CA ARG A 360 33.02 12.41 -9.86
C ARG A 360 34.35 11.95 -10.45
N LEU A 361 34.95 12.78 -11.31
CA LEU A 361 36.22 12.51 -12.02
C LEU A 361 36.17 11.29 -12.97
N GLY A 362 34.98 10.92 -13.45
CA GLY A 362 34.81 9.78 -14.38
C GLY A 362 34.95 8.40 -13.72
N LEU A 363 34.92 8.36 -12.38
CA LEU A 363 34.86 7.15 -11.58
C LEU A 363 33.48 7.12 -10.91
N GLY A 364 32.62 6.15 -11.24
CA GLY A 364 31.26 6.06 -10.67
C GLY A 364 30.32 5.20 -11.52
N SER A 365 29.19 4.81 -10.93
CA SER A 365 28.01 4.23 -11.59
C SER A 365 27.23 5.29 -12.36
N ASP A 366 26.22 4.88 -13.11
CA ASP A 366 25.14 5.77 -13.53
C ASP A 366 24.16 6.00 -12.36
N ALA A 367 23.34 7.05 -12.43
CA ALA A 367 22.37 7.40 -11.39
C ALA A 367 21.28 6.33 -11.13
N ASP A 368 20.88 6.22 -9.87
CA ASP A 368 19.80 5.43 -9.28
C ASP A 368 18.53 6.31 -9.11
N MET A 369 17.99 6.79 -10.24
CA MET A 369 16.98 7.84 -10.23
C MET A 369 15.61 7.41 -9.68
N PHE A 370 15.02 8.26 -8.82
CA PHE A 370 13.61 8.18 -8.40
C PHE A 370 12.99 9.57 -8.25
N ALA A 371 11.65 9.64 -8.21
CA ALA A 371 10.92 10.89 -7.99
C ALA A 371 10.23 10.91 -6.62
N ARG A 372 10.29 12.06 -5.94
CA ARG A 372 9.40 12.40 -4.81
C ARG A 372 8.42 13.45 -5.28
N ILE A 373 7.14 13.12 -5.26
CA ILE A 373 6.09 13.97 -5.81
C ILE A 373 5.07 14.22 -4.71
N LYS A 374 4.76 15.48 -4.44
CA LYS A 374 3.68 15.85 -3.52
C LYS A 374 2.53 16.48 -4.26
N VAL A 375 1.36 15.84 -4.23
CA VAL A 375 0.11 16.37 -4.80
C VAL A 375 -0.86 16.63 -3.67
N GLN A 376 -1.16 17.91 -3.44
CA GLN A 376 -2.15 18.34 -2.45
C GLN A 376 -1.96 17.67 -1.06
N ASN A 377 -0.81 17.94 -0.45
CA ASN A 377 -0.36 17.47 0.86
C ASN A 377 -0.02 15.98 1.00
N GLN A 378 -0.24 15.15 -0.02
CA GLN A 378 0.22 13.76 -0.02
C GLN A 378 1.50 13.62 -0.82
N GLU A 379 2.51 13.02 -0.22
CA GLU A 379 3.77 12.65 -0.85
C GLU A 379 3.69 11.23 -1.42
N PHE A 380 4.33 11.06 -2.57
CA PHE A 380 4.47 9.82 -3.33
C PHE A 380 5.95 9.64 -3.64
N ILE A 381 6.50 8.47 -3.33
CA ILE A 381 7.85 8.07 -3.73
C ILE A 381 7.68 7.08 -4.88
N GLU A 382 8.18 7.39 -6.06
CA GLU A 382 8.09 6.52 -7.24
C GLU A 382 9.21 5.45 -7.25
N ALA A 383 9.07 4.40 -8.07
CA ALA A 383 10.01 3.28 -8.11
C ALA A 383 11.42 3.72 -8.56
N MET A 384 12.46 3.50 -7.75
CA MET A 384 13.86 3.75 -8.16
C MET A 384 14.21 3.00 -9.45
N GLN A 385 15.05 3.60 -10.30
CA GLN A 385 15.60 2.99 -11.49
C GLN A 385 17.12 2.91 -11.37
N LEU A 386 17.61 1.71 -11.06
CA LEU A 386 19.02 1.44 -10.75
C LEU A 386 19.95 1.60 -11.97
N ASP A 387 21.07 2.29 -11.76
CA ASP A 387 22.29 2.39 -12.57
C ASP A 387 22.00 2.77 -14.03
N ARG A 388 21.37 3.92 -14.24
CA ARG A 388 20.96 4.40 -15.57
C ARG A 388 21.09 5.91 -15.75
N GLU A 389 21.89 6.33 -16.74
CA GLU A 389 21.96 7.74 -17.15
C GLU A 389 20.62 8.26 -17.71
N SER A 390 19.79 7.39 -18.30
CA SER A 390 18.55 7.77 -18.98
C SER A 390 17.47 6.71 -18.83
N ILE A 391 16.28 7.15 -18.41
CA ILE A 391 15.14 6.29 -18.13
C ILE A 391 13.87 6.80 -18.82
N ARG A 392 12.99 5.86 -19.17
CA ARG A 392 11.60 6.11 -19.57
C ARG A 392 10.70 5.35 -18.60
N PRO A 393 10.55 5.87 -17.37
CA PRO A 393 9.87 5.14 -16.33
C PRO A 393 8.38 5.06 -16.62
N ALA A 394 7.70 4.10 -15.98
CA ALA A 394 6.24 4.02 -16.00
C ALA A 394 5.58 4.82 -14.86
N TRP A 395 6.36 5.62 -14.12
CA TRP A 395 5.93 6.37 -12.94
C TRP A 395 4.67 7.18 -13.23
N THR A 396 3.61 6.82 -12.50
CA THR A 396 2.30 7.44 -12.60
C THR A 396 1.77 7.68 -11.20
N THR A 397 1.84 8.92 -10.75
CA THR A 397 1.24 9.34 -9.49
C THR A 397 -0.24 9.59 -9.69
N ILE A 398 -1.10 9.01 -8.82
CA ILE A 398 -2.55 9.24 -8.84
C ILE A 398 -2.99 9.82 -7.51
N ARG A 399 -3.65 10.97 -7.54
CA ARG A 399 -4.26 11.61 -6.36
C ARG A 399 -5.75 11.87 -6.58
N PHE A 400 -6.60 11.51 -5.62
CA PHE A 400 -8.05 11.73 -5.65
C PHE A 400 -8.46 13.04 -4.99
N ILE A 401 -8.91 13.99 -5.79
CA ILE A 401 -9.25 15.35 -5.36
C ILE A 401 -10.76 15.54 -5.38
N ASP A 402 -11.31 16.28 -4.41
CA ASP A 402 -12.74 16.63 -4.44
C ASP A 402 -13.10 17.36 -5.73
N ALA A 403 -14.24 16.99 -6.32
CA ALA A 403 -14.60 17.45 -7.65
C ALA A 403 -14.83 18.97 -7.75
N ASP A 404 -15.08 19.64 -6.63
CA ASP A 404 -15.28 21.08 -6.50
C ASP A 404 -13.97 21.88 -6.35
N ILE A 405 -12.87 21.25 -5.96
CA ILE A 405 -11.54 21.88 -5.96
C ILE A 405 -11.11 22.06 -7.41
N PRO A 406 -10.83 23.29 -7.91
CA PRO A 406 -10.51 23.51 -9.33
C PRO A 406 -9.02 23.36 -9.65
N THR A 407 -8.16 23.47 -8.64
CA THR A 407 -6.71 23.58 -8.81
C THR A 407 -6.00 22.81 -7.72
N VAL A 408 -4.94 22.12 -8.11
CA VAL A 408 -4.08 21.32 -7.21
C VAL A 408 -2.67 21.89 -7.22
N ILE A 409 -1.98 21.81 -6.10
CA ILE A 409 -0.57 22.18 -5.98
C ILE A 409 0.25 20.89 -6.08
N VAL A 410 1.30 20.96 -6.89
CA VAL A 410 2.26 19.89 -7.10
C VAL A 410 3.66 20.40 -6.80
N HIS A 411 4.39 19.60 -6.03
CA HIS A 411 5.82 19.75 -5.81
C HIS A 411 6.50 18.48 -6.35
N TYR A 412 7.52 18.65 -7.19
CA TYR A 412 8.24 17.55 -7.85
C TYR A 412 9.73 17.67 -7.56
N GLU A 413 10.29 16.65 -6.93
CA GLU A 413 11.73 16.47 -6.73
C GLU A 413 12.21 15.24 -7.49
N LEU A 414 13.43 15.31 -8.00
CA LEU A 414 14.13 14.18 -8.60
C LEU A 414 15.39 13.89 -7.79
N TRP A 415 15.63 12.62 -7.49
CA TRP A 415 16.70 12.18 -6.62
C TRP A 415 17.52 11.07 -7.27
N ASP A 416 18.80 11.03 -6.94
CA ASP A 416 19.71 9.92 -7.14
C ASP A 416 19.93 9.20 -5.80
N GLU A 417 19.84 7.88 -5.79
CA GLU A 417 19.94 7.07 -4.57
C GLU A 417 21.33 6.43 -4.42
N ASP A 418 22.19 7.04 -3.61
CA ASP A 418 23.58 6.57 -3.49
C ASP A 418 23.81 5.42 -2.48
N LEU A 419 22.74 4.76 -2.02
CA LEU A 419 22.77 3.61 -1.11
C LEU A 419 23.56 3.88 0.22
N PRO A 420 23.57 2.97 1.23
CA PRO A 420 23.13 3.31 2.59
C PRO A 420 24.03 4.24 3.43
N TYR A 421 25.15 4.73 2.88
CA TYR A 421 26.12 5.54 3.60
C TYR A 421 26.37 6.94 3.00
N SER A 422 25.94 7.21 1.77
CA SER A 422 26.27 8.47 1.05
C SER A 422 25.18 9.54 1.16
N GLY A 423 23.93 9.15 1.40
CA GLY A 423 22.78 10.06 1.38
C GLY A 423 22.36 10.43 -0.05
N ASP A 424 21.06 10.40 -0.33
CA ASP A 424 20.50 10.65 -1.66
C ASP A 424 20.91 12.04 -2.20
N GLU A 425 21.30 12.14 -3.47
CA GLU A 425 21.63 13.41 -4.13
C GLU A 425 20.38 14.01 -4.81
N HIS A 426 20.04 15.26 -4.46
CA HIS A 426 18.92 15.97 -5.09
C HIS A 426 19.35 16.49 -6.47
N LEU A 427 18.74 15.97 -7.53
CA LEU A 427 19.02 16.37 -8.90
C LEU A 427 18.30 17.69 -9.26
N ASP A 428 19.02 18.63 -9.88
CA ASP A 428 18.45 19.87 -10.41
C ASP A 428 17.65 19.60 -11.68
N VAL A 429 16.35 19.89 -11.64
CA VAL A 429 15.45 19.87 -12.81
C VAL A 429 14.87 21.25 -13.14
N HIS A 430 15.20 22.30 -12.37
CA HIS A 430 14.59 23.62 -12.52
C HIS A 430 15.38 24.52 -13.50
N PRO A 431 14.70 25.19 -14.45
CA PRO A 431 15.37 25.93 -15.54
C PRO A 431 15.97 27.29 -15.14
N ASP A 432 15.99 27.61 -13.84
CA ASP A 432 16.35 28.94 -13.32
C ASP A 432 17.67 28.92 -12.51
N GLY A 433 18.05 27.74 -11.98
CA GLY A 433 19.29 27.55 -11.23
C GLY A 433 19.25 28.08 -9.80
N ARG A 434 18.17 28.75 -9.40
CA ARG A 434 17.89 29.14 -8.00
C ARG A 434 17.23 28.04 -7.16
N PHE A 435 16.61 27.07 -7.83
CA PHE A 435 15.88 25.95 -7.23
C PHE A 435 16.37 24.66 -7.88
N LYS A 436 16.15 23.51 -7.24
CA LYS A 436 16.41 22.18 -7.82
C LYS A 436 15.11 21.44 -8.18
N ASP A 437 14.04 21.72 -7.44
CA ASP A 437 12.72 21.13 -7.52
C ASP A 437 11.77 21.95 -8.42
N LEU A 438 10.56 21.45 -8.66
CA LEU A 438 9.50 22.18 -9.37
C LEU A 438 8.28 22.35 -8.47
N ASP A 439 7.86 23.60 -8.27
CA ASP A 439 6.58 23.95 -7.67
C ASP A 439 5.62 24.55 -8.70
N PHE A 440 4.45 23.94 -8.86
CA PHE A 440 3.44 24.42 -9.80
C PHE A 440 2.02 24.09 -9.36
N PHE A 441 1.07 24.82 -9.92
CA PHE A 441 -0.34 24.50 -9.83
C PHE A 441 -0.84 23.90 -11.13
N TYR A 442 -1.84 23.02 -11.03
CA TYR A 442 -2.55 22.44 -12.17
C TYR A 442 -4.06 22.67 -12.04
N ASN A 443 -4.64 23.36 -13.02
CA ASN A 443 -6.07 23.60 -13.09
C ASN A 443 -6.77 22.41 -13.76
N MET A 444 -7.58 21.68 -13.00
CA MET A 444 -8.25 20.46 -13.47
C MET A 444 -9.38 20.71 -14.47
N ASN A 445 -9.83 21.96 -14.64
CA ASN A 445 -10.88 22.31 -15.60
C ASN A 445 -10.31 22.76 -16.94
N THR A 446 -9.20 23.50 -16.93
CA THR A 446 -8.58 24.08 -18.13
C THR A 446 -7.31 23.35 -18.57
N HIS A 447 -6.81 22.45 -17.73
CA HIS A 447 -5.52 21.75 -17.85
C HIS A 447 -4.30 22.68 -17.86
N GLN A 448 -4.50 23.97 -17.54
CA GLN A 448 -3.41 24.93 -17.45
C GLN A 448 -2.53 24.64 -16.23
N MET A 449 -1.23 24.67 -16.46
CA MET A 449 -0.19 24.62 -15.44
C MET A 449 0.47 25.98 -15.33
N GLY A 450 0.82 26.37 -14.11
CA GLY A 450 1.54 27.61 -13.85
C GLY A 450 2.44 27.50 -12.62
N GLY A 451 3.58 28.18 -12.65
CA GLY A 451 4.61 28.17 -11.62
C GLY A 451 5.85 28.90 -12.11
N ILE A 452 6.93 28.89 -11.32
CA ILE A 452 8.19 29.46 -11.78
C ILE A 452 8.77 28.52 -12.84
N GLY A 453 9.05 29.04 -14.05
CA GLY A 453 9.61 28.23 -15.14
C GLY A 453 8.63 27.25 -15.81
N ILE A 454 7.33 27.32 -15.49
CA ILE A 454 6.31 26.45 -16.07
C ILE A 454 5.02 27.23 -16.34
N GLU A 455 4.61 27.28 -17.61
CA GLU A 455 3.37 27.90 -18.05
C GLU A 455 2.83 27.20 -19.30
N GLY A 456 1.56 26.79 -19.29
CA GLY A 456 0.88 26.22 -20.45
C GLY A 456 0.10 24.94 -20.15
N VAL A 457 -0.34 24.26 -21.20
CA VAL A 457 -1.12 23.02 -21.11
C VAL A 457 -0.24 21.83 -21.53
N PHE A 458 0.05 20.95 -20.57
CA PHE A 458 0.90 19.78 -20.73
C PHE A 458 0.15 18.52 -20.26
N ASP A 459 -0.78 18.04 -21.08
CA ASP A 459 -1.81 17.08 -20.69
C ASP A 459 -1.81 15.77 -21.50
N SER A 460 -0.71 15.47 -22.18
CA SER A 460 -0.56 14.19 -22.90
C SER A 460 0.89 13.85 -23.18
N ALA A 461 1.16 12.58 -23.51
CA ALA A 461 2.48 12.14 -23.96
C ALA A 461 2.95 12.86 -25.25
N ALA A 462 2.02 13.38 -26.07
CA ALA A 462 2.34 14.18 -27.26
C ALA A 462 2.65 15.65 -26.93
N ARG A 463 2.28 16.10 -25.72
CA ARG A 463 2.48 17.47 -25.23
C ARG A 463 3.04 17.46 -23.80
N PRO A 464 4.21 16.85 -23.55
CA PRO A 464 4.80 16.86 -22.23
C PRO A 464 5.41 18.23 -21.92
N PHE A 465 5.41 18.61 -20.64
CA PHE A 465 6.32 19.62 -20.14
C PHE A 465 7.74 19.04 -20.22
N THR A 466 8.70 19.86 -20.64
CA THR A 466 10.12 19.48 -20.70
C THR A 466 10.93 20.56 -20.03
N THR A 467 11.75 20.16 -19.06
CA THR A 467 12.67 21.04 -18.35
C THR A 467 14.04 20.40 -18.22
N GLN A 468 15.03 21.22 -17.89
CA GLN A 468 16.39 20.80 -17.62
C GLN A 468 16.99 21.72 -16.54
N GLY A 469 17.68 21.12 -15.57
CA GLY A 469 18.46 21.84 -14.57
C GLY A 469 19.63 22.61 -15.18
N THR A 470 20.03 23.67 -14.49
CA THR A 470 21.10 24.59 -14.92
C THR A 470 22.28 24.64 -13.96
N ALA A 471 22.15 24.07 -12.75
CA ALA A 471 23.19 23.96 -11.74
C ALA A 471 23.91 22.60 -11.81
N ASP A 472 24.70 22.29 -10.77
CA ASP A 472 25.29 20.97 -10.57
C ASP A 472 24.21 19.91 -10.29
N ASP A 473 24.56 18.63 -10.47
CA ASP A 473 23.64 17.48 -10.38
C ASP A 473 22.40 17.62 -11.29
N ARG A 474 22.57 18.13 -12.51
CA ARG A 474 21.47 18.49 -13.39
C ARG A 474 20.90 17.31 -14.16
N ALA A 475 19.58 17.24 -14.20
CA ALA A 475 18.83 16.29 -15.00
C ALA A 475 17.91 17.00 -16.00
N ARG A 476 17.52 16.27 -17.04
CA ARG A 476 16.41 16.60 -17.94
C ARG A 476 15.20 15.77 -17.57
N LEU A 477 14.05 16.42 -17.42
CA LEU A 477 12.80 15.80 -17.02
C LEU A 477 11.70 16.07 -18.07
N GLN A 478 10.87 15.05 -18.33
CA GLN A 478 9.64 15.18 -19.11
C GLN A 478 8.47 14.54 -18.37
N PHE A 479 7.37 15.29 -18.22
CA PHE A 479 6.14 14.77 -17.63
C PHE A 479 4.89 15.46 -18.20
N PHE A 480 3.72 14.93 -17.92
CA PHE A 480 2.44 15.59 -18.18
C PHE A 480 1.43 15.32 -17.06
N VAL A 481 0.43 16.19 -16.94
CA VAL A 481 -0.62 16.08 -15.91
C VAL A 481 -2.00 16.01 -16.56
N THR A 482 -2.81 15.03 -16.17
CA THR A 482 -4.19 14.88 -16.66
C THR A 482 -5.17 14.75 -15.51
N THR A 483 -6.44 15.05 -15.80
CA THR A 483 -7.56 14.80 -14.89
C THR A 483 -8.45 13.71 -15.48
N LYS A 484 -8.92 12.81 -14.62
CA LYS A 484 -9.85 11.75 -14.95
C LYS A 484 -11.06 11.78 -14.04
N THR A 485 -12.22 11.54 -14.61
CA THR A 485 -13.49 11.53 -13.91
C THR A 485 -13.77 10.16 -13.31
N LEU A 486 -14.20 10.12 -12.06
CA LEU A 486 -14.66 8.89 -11.42
C LEU A 486 -16.19 8.80 -11.51
N ALA A 487 -16.69 7.59 -11.71
CA ALA A 487 -18.11 7.32 -11.60
C ALA A 487 -18.62 7.75 -10.22
N ARG A 488 -19.68 8.56 -10.21
CA ARG A 488 -20.29 9.04 -8.97
C ARG A 488 -21.05 7.91 -8.29
N THR A 489 -20.68 7.65 -7.04
CA THR A 489 -21.46 6.77 -6.19
C THR A 489 -22.54 7.59 -5.49
N VAL A 490 -23.79 7.47 -5.94
CA VAL A 490 -24.92 8.10 -5.25
C VAL A 490 -25.25 7.29 -4.01
N VAL A 491 -24.98 7.86 -2.83
CA VAL A 491 -25.50 7.34 -1.56
C VAL A 491 -27.00 7.60 -1.58
N ARG A 492 -27.82 6.56 -1.65
CA ARG A 492 -29.22 6.73 -1.29
C ARG A 492 -29.23 7.10 0.20
N PRO A 493 -29.97 8.15 0.62
CA PRO A 493 -30.08 8.48 2.04
C PRO A 493 -30.39 7.20 2.82
N PHE A 494 -29.65 6.94 3.90
CA PHE A 494 -30.00 5.87 4.81
C PHE A 494 -31.43 6.14 5.27
N GLN A 495 -32.38 5.33 4.84
CA GLN A 495 -33.70 5.34 5.44
C GLN A 495 -33.53 4.68 6.80
N PRO A 496 -33.66 5.43 7.91
CA PRO A 496 -33.63 4.79 9.22
C PRO A 496 -34.67 3.68 9.25
N PRO A 497 -34.41 2.57 9.95
CA PRO A 497 -35.40 1.50 10.08
C PRO A 497 -36.71 2.12 10.55
N VAL A 498 -37.75 1.98 9.73
CA VAL A 498 -39.11 2.42 10.07
C VAL A 498 -39.65 1.38 11.04
N GLY A 499 -39.35 1.57 12.32
CA GLY A 499 -39.82 0.71 13.40
C GLY A 499 -39.13 1.03 14.73
N PRO A 500 -39.82 0.91 15.87
CA PRO A 500 -39.17 1.00 17.17
C PRO A 500 -38.04 -0.03 17.24
N LEU A 501 -36.88 0.39 17.74
CA LEU A 501 -35.80 -0.53 18.08
C LEU A 501 -36.40 -1.62 18.99
N PRO A 502 -36.14 -2.92 18.74
CA PRO A 502 -36.59 -3.96 19.63
C PRO A 502 -36.05 -3.66 21.04
N PRO A 503 -36.88 -3.85 22.09
CA PRO A 503 -36.42 -3.65 23.46
C PRO A 503 -35.14 -4.44 23.68
N ILE A 504 -34.11 -3.80 24.24
CA ILE A 504 -32.89 -4.48 24.66
C ILE A 504 -33.31 -5.38 25.82
N THR A 505 -33.45 -6.68 25.55
CA THR A 505 -33.64 -7.67 26.61
C THR A 505 -32.33 -7.72 27.40
N PRO A 506 -32.33 -7.46 28.72
CA PRO A 506 -31.15 -7.67 29.54
C PRO A 506 -30.71 -9.13 29.38
N VAL A 507 -29.46 -9.33 28.95
CA VAL A 507 -28.85 -10.66 28.99
C VAL A 507 -28.64 -10.97 30.46
N GLU A 508 -29.38 -11.93 31.00
CA GLU A 508 -29.13 -12.43 32.36
C GLU A 508 -27.67 -12.92 32.44
N PRO A 509 -26.94 -12.58 33.50
CA PRO A 509 -25.59 -13.08 33.70
C PRO A 509 -25.62 -14.62 33.72
N PRO A 510 -24.62 -15.29 33.13
CA PRO A 510 -24.58 -16.74 33.10
C PRO A 510 -24.66 -17.30 34.52
N VAL A 511 -25.67 -18.14 34.77
CA VAL A 511 -25.77 -18.91 36.00
C VAL A 511 -24.60 -19.89 36.02
N VAL A 512 -23.60 -19.58 36.86
CA VAL A 512 -22.53 -20.52 37.19
C VAL A 512 -23.17 -21.71 37.90
N ARG A 513 -23.13 -22.88 37.27
CA ARG A 513 -23.44 -24.17 37.91
C ARG A 513 -22.16 -24.95 38.14
#